data_AF-A0A2A5PF38-F1
#
_entry.id   AF-A0A2A5PF38-F1
#
_cell.length_a   1.000
_cell.length_b   1.000
_cell.length_c   1.000
_cell.angle_alpha   90.00
_cell.angle_beta   90.00
_cell.angle_gamma   90.00
#
_symmetry.space_group_name_H-M   'P 1'
#
loop_
_entity.id
_entity.type
_entity.pdbx_description
1 polymer ?
#
loop_
_entity_poly.entity_id
_entity_poly.type
_entity_poly.pdbx_seq_one_letter_code
_entity_poly.pdbx_strand_id
1 'polypeptide(L)'
;MNNIRQDEQLWSAIYDLHVLLKEKKNEENLYQELFEKHPIIFSVIGVDIAKPFEKSSPYSLPYDEDKEYTPEPDFIGVELSAGNIIVVELKTPFVGDITTARYDGNRAKFKSLAEGYISQATEYVESIRQRSEARDVVKRELNFEKIADYRVKLIYALSAENDNSLVSSLAAQRKVPTEIIFYDELLNKLIKAYSVSRTDIASRSGWVFVFHIYLSHQQPADRVVIAEYGGKDKNKVSVCLENGILIFKCIDSENKSHCLESPLDKLGPHYVRFEFSNDSDGIYMSLNVNNIESELKIGKKKLNLDPDIDYLTFGADSTGNNGAHFYMFTNYAVNRTMDIKEKLDSYYHFKKKIGEANTCLEFKPQHFMVRQSSGHLVQEEDVLKPITRNWPLWSFMN
;
A
#
# COMPACT_ATOMS: atom_id res chain seq x y z
N MET A 1 9.77 2.35 -19.09
CA MET A 1 9.88 1.04 -18.40
C MET A 1 10.42 1.14 -16.97
N ASN A 2 11.31 2.10 -16.62
CA ASN A 2 11.76 2.26 -15.22
C ASN A 2 10.67 2.75 -14.22
N ASN A 3 9.65 3.48 -14.68
CA ASN A 3 8.64 4.07 -13.79
C ASN A 3 7.69 3.03 -13.16
N ILE A 4 7.26 2.01 -13.92
CA ILE A 4 6.26 1.02 -13.46
C ILE A 4 6.81 0.19 -12.29
N ARG A 5 8.05 -0.30 -12.41
CA ARG A 5 8.69 -1.08 -11.35
C ARG A 5 8.89 -0.27 -10.06
N GLN A 6 9.19 1.02 -10.21
CA GLN A 6 9.33 1.92 -9.07
C GLN A 6 7.97 2.21 -8.41
N ASP A 7 6.91 2.40 -9.19
CA ASP A 7 5.55 2.60 -8.68
C ASP A 7 5.06 1.36 -7.90
N GLU A 8 5.31 0.15 -8.41
CA GLU A 8 4.99 -1.10 -7.70
C GLU A 8 5.75 -1.24 -6.38
N GLN A 9 7.05 -0.93 -6.37
CA GLN A 9 7.88 -0.95 -5.17
C GLN A 9 7.40 0.06 -4.13
N LEU A 10 7.10 1.30 -4.55
CA LEU A 10 6.55 2.33 -3.68
C LEU A 10 5.20 1.92 -3.11
N TRP A 11 4.29 1.43 -3.94
CA TRP A 11 2.96 1.00 -3.50
C TRP A 11 3.02 -0.14 -2.48
N SER A 12 3.90 -1.13 -2.73
CA SER A 12 4.13 -2.24 -1.81
C SER A 12 4.67 -1.76 -0.46
N ALA A 13 5.64 -0.85 -0.46
CA ALA A 13 6.20 -0.25 0.76
C ALA A 13 5.16 0.58 1.54
N ILE A 14 4.34 1.37 0.83
CA ILE A 14 3.23 2.15 1.41
C ILE A 14 2.24 1.22 2.10
N TYR A 15 1.84 0.14 1.43
CA TYR A 15 0.87 -0.79 1.99
C TYR A 15 1.42 -1.53 3.21
N ASP A 16 2.63 -2.08 3.15
CA ASP A 16 3.21 -2.82 4.27
C ASP A 16 3.40 -1.90 5.49
N LEU A 17 3.87 -0.66 5.30
CA LEU A 17 3.97 0.32 6.39
C LEU A 17 2.58 0.69 6.94
N HIS A 18 1.59 0.91 6.07
CA HIS A 18 0.22 1.19 6.47
C HIS A 18 -0.35 0.07 7.35
N VAL A 19 -0.12 -1.20 7.00
CA VAL A 19 -0.56 -2.36 7.79
C VAL A 19 0.05 -2.34 9.19
N LEU A 20 1.37 -2.16 9.31
CA LEU A 20 2.05 -2.13 10.61
C LEU A 20 1.49 -1.01 11.50
N LEU A 21 1.29 0.19 10.95
CA LEU A 21 0.75 1.32 11.69
C LEU A 21 -0.72 1.12 12.07
N LYS A 22 -1.53 0.58 11.17
CA LYS A 22 -2.96 0.32 11.41
C LYS A 22 -3.19 -0.76 12.46
N GLU A 23 -2.34 -1.77 12.49
CA GLU A 23 -2.37 -2.85 13.47
C GLU A 23 -1.71 -2.50 14.80
N LYS A 24 -1.13 -1.30 14.90
CA LYS A 24 -0.37 -0.84 16.06
C LYS A 24 0.74 -1.81 16.46
N LYS A 25 1.42 -2.39 15.48
CA LYS A 25 2.57 -3.28 15.72
C LYS A 25 3.70 -2.45 16.31
N ASN A 26 4.29 -2.92 17.41
CA ASN A 26 5.31 -2.17 18.15
C ASN A 26 6.59 -2.99 18.36
N GLU A 27 6.92 -3.83 17.38
CA GLU A 27 8.08 -4.73 17.39
C GLU A 27 9.11 -4.19 16.39
N GLU A 28 10.32 -3.86 16.84
CA GLU A 28 11.37 -3.24 15.99
C GLU A 28 11.75 -4.13 14.80
N ASN A 29 11.81 -5.46 14.99
CA ASN A 29 12.12 -6.43 13.93
C ASN A 29 11.16 -6.34 12.73
N LEU A 30 9.86 -6.04 12.95
CA LEU A 30 8.92 -5.91 11.83
C LEU A 30 9.22 -4.67 10.97
N TYR A 31 9.76 -3.61 11.57
CA TYR A 31 10.18 -2.41 10.85
C TYR A 31 11.55 -2.60 10.20
N GLN A 32 12.45 -3.37 10.81
CA GLN A 32 13.69 -3.82 10.19
C GLN A 32 13.39 -4.61 8.90
N GLU A 33 12.56 -5.64 8.99
CA GLU A 33 12.12 -6.45 7.85
C GLU A 33 11.45 -5.61 6.76
N LEU A 34 10.65 -4.60 7.13
CA LEU A 34 10.04 -3.66 6.19
C LEU A 34 11.09 -2.92 5.36
N PHE A 35 12.12 -2.36 6.01
CA PHE A 35 13.17 -1.59 5.33
C PHE A 35 14.07 -2.48 4.47
N GLU A 36 14.37 -3.70 4.93
CA GLU A 36 15.14 -4.68 4.15
C GLU A 36 14.38 -5.15 2.91
N LYS A 37 13.07 -5.41 3.05
CA LYS A 37 12.19 -5.82 1.96
C LYS A 37 11.97 -4.71 0.94
N HIS A 38 11.96 -3.44 1.38
CA HIS A 38 11.64 -2.29 0.55
C HIS A 38 12.74 -1.21 0.54
N PRO A 39 13.87 -1.44 -0.18
CA PRO A 39 14.96 -0.47 -0.25
C PRO A 39 14.57 0.92 -0.79
N ILE A 40 13.46 1.03 -1.52
CA ILE A 40 12.93 2.30 -2.04
C ILE A 40 12.59 3.31 -0.91
N ILE A 41 12.36 2.82 0.32
CA ILE A 41 12.13 3.65 1.50
C ILE A 41 13.35 4.55 1.75
N PHE A 42 14.58 4.04 1.59
CA PHE A 42 15.81 4.80 1.75
C PHE A 42 15.89 5.97 0.76
N SER A 43 15.56 5.72 -0.51
CA SER A 43 15.58 6.77 -1.55
C SER A 43 14.62 7.91 -1.21
N VAL A 44 13.45 7.60 -0.63
CA VAL A 44 12.43 8.60 -0.24
C VAL A 44 12.87 9.45 0.95
N ILE A 45 13.73 8.91 1.81
CA ILE A 45 14.35 9.67 2.91
C ILE A 45 15.71 10.25 2.53
N GLY A 46 16.10 10.24 1.25
CA GLY A 46 17.35 10.86 0.77
C GLY A 46 18.62 10.04 1.07
N VAL A 47 18.50 8.71 1.10
CA VAL A 47 19.62 7.77 1.23
C VAL A 47 19.66 6.94 -0.06
N ASP A 48 20.72 7.10 -0.85
CA ASP A 48 20.81 6.50 -2.19
C ASP A 48 21.15 5.00 -2.13
N ILE A 49 22.03 4.63 -1.20
CA ILE A 49 22.48 3.26 -0.96
C ILE A 49 22.42 3.02 0.54
N ALA A 50 21.82 1.91 0.98
CA ALA A 50 21.80 1.50 2.38
C ALA A 50 22.03 -0.01 2.51
N LYS A 51 22.68 -0.42 3.59
CA LYS A 51 22.94 -1.81 3.95
C LYS A 51 22.68 -2.02 5.44
N PRO A 52 22.12 -3.18 5.85
CA PRO A 52 21.91 -3.48 7.26
C PRO A 52 23.25 -3.73 7.94
N PHE A 53 23.42 -3.31 9.19
CA PHE A 53 24.62 -3.59 10.01
C PHE A 53 24.27 -4.11 11.41
N GLU A 54 23.00 -4.43 11.63
CA GLU A 54 22.54 -5.08 12.85
C GLU A 54 23.13 -6.48 13.01
N LYS A 55 22.99 -7.06 14.20
CA LYS A 55 23.62 -8.33 14.58
C LYS A 55 23.31 -9.52 13.65
N SER A 56 22.13 -9.55 13.05
CA SER A 56 21.71 -10.59 12.08
C SER A 56 22.31 -10.39 10.68
N SER A 57 22.85 -9.20 10.40
CA SER A 57 23.32 -8.82 9.08
C SER A 57 24.59 -9.59 8.68
N PRO A 58 24.76 -9.88 7.38
CA PRO A 58 26.06 -10.34 6.87
C PRO A 58 27.15 -9.25 6.92
N TYR A 59 26.79 -8.00 7.19
CA TYR A 59 27.71 -6.87 7.31
C TYR A 59 27.91 -6.50 8.78
N SER A 60 29.15 -6.24 9.18
CA SER A 60 29.48 -5.84 10.56
C SER A 60 30.59 -4.80 10.57
N LEU A 61 30.54 -3.92 11.58
CA LEU A 61 31.65 -3.02 11.88
C LEU A 61 32.64 -3.72 12.81
N PRO A 62 33.94 -3.37 12.74
CA PRO A 62 34.95 -3.94 13.63
C PRO A 62 34.70 -3.51 15.09
N TYR A 63 35.04 -4.38 16.04
CA TYR A 63 34.96 -4.09 17.48
C TYR A 63 35.73 -2.81 17.83
N ASP A 64 35.11 -1.91 18.58
CA ASP A 64 35.68 -0.64 19.03
C ASP A 64 36.39 -0.83 20.38
N GLU A 65 37.71 -0.95 20.34
CA GLU A 65 38.53 -1.16 21.54
C GLU A 65 38.46 0.02 22.51
N ASP A 66 38.34 1.25 22.01
CA ASP A 66 38.31 2.46 22.85
C ASP A 66 37.00 2.58 23.64
N LYS A 67 35.92 2.02 23.08
CA LYS A 67 34.57 2.07 23.67
C LYS A 67 34.06 0.71 24.15
N GLU A 68 34.87 -0.32 23.99
CA GLU A 68 34.63 -1.70 24.40
C GLU A 68 33.33 -2.35 23.86
N TYR A 69 32.93 -2.05 22.62
CA TYR A 69 31.72 -2.64 22.00
C TYR A 69 31.84 -2.84 20.49
N THR A 70 31.02 -3.71 19.92
CA THR A 70 30.82 -3.80 18.46
C THR A 70 29.67 -2.87 18.06
N PRO A 71 29.89 -1.87 17.19
CA PRO A 71 28.80 -1.07 16.65
C PRO A 71 27.88 -1.91 15.78
N GLU A 72 26.59 -1.93 16.12
CA GLU A 72 25.54 -2.69 15.43
C GLU A 72 24.38 -1.73 15.04
N PRO A 73 24.60 -0.72 14.18
CA PRO A 73 23.52 0.14 13.72
C PRO A 73 22.55 -0.63 12.82
N ASP A 74 21.27 -0.27 12.83
CA ASP A 74 20.25 -0.96 12.03
C ASP A 74 20.64 -0.93 10.54
N PHE A 75 20.94 0.28 10.02
CA PHE A 75 21.49 0.45 8.68
C PHE A 75 22.57 1.54 8.63
N ILE A 76 23.48 1.39 7.67
CA ILE A 76 24.39 2.44 7.24
C ILE A 76 24.14 2.69 5.75
N GLY A 77 24.02 3.97 5.39
CA GLY A 77 23.81 4.39 4.02
C GLY A 77 24.63 5.59 3.60
N VAL A 78 24.47 5.98 2.34
CA VAL A 78 25.18 7.10 1.71
C VAL A 78 24.19 8.00 0.98
N GLU A 79 24.36 9.31 1.16
CA GLU A 79 23.82 10.35 0.27
C GLU A 79 24.91 10.71 -0.74
N LEU A 80 24.85 10.13 -1.94
CA LEU A 80 25.89 10.21 -2.98
C LEU A 80 26.15 11.64 -3.42
N SER A 81 25.09 12.46 -3.52
CA SER A 81 25.20 13.84 -4.00
C SER A 81 26.03 14.74 -3.08
N ALA A 82 25.94 14.53 -1.76
CA ALA A 82 26.68 15.29 -0.75
C ALA A 82 27.92 14.54 -0.24
N GLY A 83 28.00 13.24 -0.50
CA GLY A 83 29.03 12.34 -0.01
C GLY A 83 28.95 12.07 1.50
N ASN A 84 27.75 12.10 2.07
CA ASN A 84 27.53 11.91 3.50
C ASN A 84 27.31 10.43 3.82
N ILE A 85 27.94 9.94 4.90
CA ILE A 85 27.54 8.68 5.52
C ILE A 85 26.38 8.95 6.48
N ILE A 86 25.35 8.13 6.42
CA ILE A 86 24.13 8.26 7.20
C ILE A 86 23.93 6.97 7.99
N VAL A 87 23.96 7.07 9.32
CA VAL A 87 23.45 5.99 10.19
C VAL A 87 21.94 6.15 10.26
N VAL A 88 21.21 5.09 9.89
CA VAL A 88 19.75 5.06 9.96
C VAL A 88 19.37 4.10 11.08
N GLU A 89 18.69 4.62 12.10
CA GLU A 89 18.19 3.86 13.23
C GLU A 89 16.66 3.81 13.19
N LEU A 90 16.11 2.64 13.41
CA LEU A 90 14.69 2.37 13.53
C LEU A 90 14.34 2.14 15.00
N LYS A 91 13.29 2.79 15.47
CA LYS A 91 12.75 2.59 16.83
C LYS A 91 11.24 2.56 16.76
N THR A 92 10.56 2.13 17.82
CA THR A 92 9.12 1.89 17.73
C THR A 92 8.24 3.16 17.56
N PRO A 93 7.09 3.11 16.84
CA PRO A 93 6.24 4.28 16.62
C PRO A 93 5.33 4.66 17.79
N PHE A 94 4.86 3.72 18.62
CA PHE A 94 3.79 3.97 19.60
C PHE A 94 4.34 4.27 20.99
N VAL A 95 5.01 5.42 21.14
CA VAL A 95 5.79 5.75 22.35
C VAL A 95 5.32 6.98 23.12
N GLY A 96 4.30 7.70 22.65
CA GLY A 96 3.92 8.98 23.25
C GLY A 96 4.68 10.17 22.64
N ASP A 97 4.53 11.31 23.31
CA ASP A 97 5.42 12.46 23.16
C ASP A 97 6.87 12.06 23.51
N ILE A 98 7.84 12.45 22.67
CA ILE A 98 9.27 12.16 22.86
C ILE A 98 10.00 13.30 23.55
N THR A 99 9.32 14.41 23.80
CA THR A 99 9.85 15.60 24.47
C THR A 99 9.27 15.77 25.87
N THR A 100 9.92 16.61 26.68
CA THR A 100 9.40 17.04 27.97
C THR A 100 9.81 18.47 28.22
N ALA A 101 8.94 19.26 28.83
CA ALA A 101 9.33 20.52 29.43
C ALA A 101 10.21 20.25 30.66
N ARG A 102 11.23 21.09 30.90
CA ARG A 102 11.90 21.14 32.22
C ARG A 102 10.93 21.70 33.28
N TYR A 103 11.22 21.40 34.54
CA TYR A 103 10.48 21.84 35.72
C TYR A 103 10.33 23.38 35.82
N ASP A 104 11.17 24.14 35.11
CA ASP A 104 11.15 25.62 35.04
C ASP A 104 10.28 26.19 33.90
N GLY A 105 9.63 25.34 33.09
CA GLY A 105 8.72 25.71 32.01
C GLY A 105 9.38 26.35 30.78
N ASN A 106 10.68 26.62 30.80
CA ASN A 106 11.33 27.52 29.82
C ASN A 106 12.26 26.82 28.82
N ARG A 107 12.58 25.54 29.01
CA ARG A 107 13.40 24.76 28.06
C ARG A 107 12.86 23.34 27.88
N ALA A 108 12.48 23.00 26.66
CA ALA A 108 12.16 21.63 26.27
C ALA A 108 13.42 20.79 26.07
N LYS A 109 13.33 19.49 26.31
CA LYS A 109 14.38 18.49 26.06
C LYS A 109 13.76 17.18 25.60
N PHE A 110 14.53 16.29 25.00
CA PHE A 110 14.08 14.92 24.77
C PHE A 110 13.91 14.18 26.11
N LYS A 111 12.94 13.25 26.14
CA LYS A 111 12.82 12.27 27.22
C LYS A 111 14.03 11.34 27.21
N SER A 112 14.30 10.67 28.33
CA SER A 112 15.48 9.81 28.51
C SER A 112 15.60 8.74 27.43
N LEU A 113 14.49 8.17 26.98
CA LEU A 113 14.49 7.12 25.96
C LEU A 113 14.94 7.65 24.60
N ALA A 114 14.33 8.73 24.12
CA ALA A 114 14.70 9.41 22.88
C ALA A 114 16.16 9.92 22.93
N GLU A 115 16.59 10.44 24.08
CA GLU A 115 17.97 10.85 24.30
C GLU A 115 18.95 9.68 24.18
N GLY A 116 18.58 8.52 24.74
CA GLY A 116 19.36 7.28 24.64
C GLY A 116 19.54 6.83 23.20
N TYR A 117 18.48 6.83 22.39
CA TYR A 117 18.56 6.46 20.97
C TYR A 117 19.45 7.42 20.16
N ILE A 118 19.35 8.72 20.40
CA ILE A 118 20.23 9.71 19.75
C ILE A 118 21.68 9.52 20.17
N SER A 119 21.93 9.24 21.46
CA SER A 119 23.28 8.96 21.96
C SER A 119 23.88 7.73 21.31
N GLN A 120 23.12 6.64 21.27
CA GLN A 120 23.50 5.38 20.63
C GLN A 120 23.87 5.59 19.15
N ALA A 121 23.00 6.25 18.37
CA ALA A 121 23.26 6.54 16.96
C ALA A 121 24.50 7.43 16.77
N THR A 122 24.69 8.42 17.67
CA THR A 122 25.87 9.28 17.69
C THR A 122 27.15 8.48 17.98
N GLU A 123 27.08 7.51 18.87
CA GLU A 123 28.22 6.64 19.20
C GLU A 123 28.65 5.80 18.01
N TYR A 124 27.70 5.23 17.25
CA TYR A 124 27.98 4.53 15.99
C TYR A 124 28.69 5.43 14.99
N VAL A 125 28.18 6.65 14.78
CA VAL A 125 28.81 7.63 13.89
C VAL A 125 30.24 7.95 14.34
N GLU A 126 30.46 8.17 15.63
CA GLU A 126 31.80 8.49 16.14
C GLU A 126 32.76 7.30 16.03
N SER A 127 32.28 6.07 16.21
CA SER A 127 33.08 4.85 16.00
C SER A 127 33.56 4.75 14.55
N ILE A 128 32.68 5.01 13.57
CA ILE A 128 33.06 5.07 12.14
C ILE A 128 33.98 6.27 11.89
N ARG A 129 33.65 7.45 12.40
CA ARG A 129 34.36 8.71 12.13
C ARG A 129 35.80 8.68 12.61
N GLN A 130 36.07 8.07 13.76
CA GLN A 130 37.39 8.11 14.40
C GLN A 130 38.30 6.98 13.88
N ARG A 131 37.76 5.83 13.48
CA ARG A 131 38.54 4.63 13.16
C ARG A 131 38.67 4.37 11.66
N SER A 132 39.90 4.28 11.14
CA SER A 132 40.15 4.04 9.70
C SER A 132 39.59 2.71 9.21
N GLU A 133 39.76 1.64 9.99
CA GLU A 133 39.26 0.31 9.66
C GLU A 133 37.73 0.29 9.47
N ALA A 134 36.98 0.94 10.37
CA ALA A 134 35.53 1.06 10.26
C ALA A 134 35.13 1.86 9.01
N ARG A 135 35.84 2.95 8.68
CA ARG A 135 35.60 3.69 7.43
C ARG A 135 35.86 2.83 6.20
N ASP A 136 36.93 2.04 6.20
CA ASP A 136 37.28 1.20 5.05
C ASP A 136 36.24 0.10 4.82
N VAL A 137 35.69 -0.48 5.89
CA VAL A 137 34.54 -1.39 5.80
C VAL A 137 33.33 -0.67 5.20
N VAL A 138 32.89 0.46 5.75
CA VAL A 138 31.73 1.21 5.24
C VAL A 138 31.89 1.58 3.77
N LYS A 139 33.07 2.08 3.38
CA LYS A 139 33.40 2.42 1.99
C LYS A 139 33.32 1.21 1.06
N ARG A 140 33.85 0.07 1.49
CA ARG A 140 33.84 -1.17 0.71
C ARG A 140 32.41 -1.69 0.52
N GLU A 141 31.65 -1.81 1.61
CA GLU A 141 30.30 -2.40 1.56
C GLU A 141 29.28 -1.50 0.83
N LEU A 142 29.45 -0.18 0.89
CA LEU A 142 28.59 0.79 0.21
C LEU A 142 29.13 1.23 -1.16
N ASN A 143 30.27 0.67 -1.60
CA ASN A 143 30.97 1.02 -2.84
C ASN A 143 31.14 2.53 -3.02
N PHE A 144 31.75 3.16 -2.03
CA PHE A 144 31.84 4.61 -1.89
C PHE A 144 33.24 5.05 -1.44
N GLU A 145 33.83 6.07 -2.08
CA GLU A 145 35.26 6.35 -1.90
C GLU A 145 35.58 7.47 -0.89
N LYS A 146 34.77 8.54 -0.86
CA LYS A 146 35.11 9.79 -0.14
C LYS A 146 33.98 10.25 0.76
N ILE A 147 34.20 10.15 2.07
CA ILE A 147 33.27 10.64 3.09
C ILE A 147 33.48 12.14 3.30
N ALA A 148 32.45 12.94 3.06
CA ALA A 148 32.45 14.38 3.29
C ALA A 148 32.01 14.71 4.72
N ASP A 149 30.92 14.10 5.19
CA ASP A 149 30.37 14.30 6.53
C ASP A 149 29.58 13.07 7.01
N TYR A 150 29.08 13.13 8.25
CA TYR A 150 28.32 12.07 8.90
C TYR A 150 27.02 12.63 9.47
N ARG A 151 25.92 11.89 9.31
CA ARG A 151 24.59 12.26 9.79
C ARG A 151 23.87 11.06 10.40
N VAL A 152 22.82 11.36 11.16
CA VAL A 152 21.90 10.37 11.71
C VAL A 152 20.49 10.64 11.18
N LYS A 153 19.78 9.58 10.78
CA LYS A 153 18.33 9.58 10.60
C LYS A 153 17.72 8.59 11.58
N LEU A 154 16.91 9.08 12.51
CA LEU A 154 16.19 8.26 13.48
C LEU A 154 14.71 8.19 13.08
N ILE A 155 14.25 7.01 12.66
CA ILE A 155 12.84 6.78 12.34
C ILE A 155 12.14 6.35 13.62
N TYR A 156 11.34 7.25 14.20
CA TYR A 156 10.82 7.06 15.56
C TYR A 156 9.55 7.86 15.82
N ALA A 157 8.64 7.27 16.61
CA ALA A 157 7.38 7.87 17.06
C ALA A 157 6.37 8.22 15.94
N LEU A 158 5.23 8.80 16.34
CA LEU A 158 4.20 9.37 15.47
C LEU A 158 4.13 10.89 15.65
N SER A 159 3.86 11.61 14.57
CA SER A 159 3.85 13.08 14.59
C SER A 159 2.69 13.68 15.38
N ALA A 160 1.53 13.01 15.45
CA ALA A 160 0.33 13.55 16.08
C ALA A 160 0.48 13.91 17.57
N GLU A 161 1.42 13.28 18.26
CA GLU A 161 1.69 13.47 19.69
C GLU A 161 2.92 14.37 19.95
N ASN A 162 3.53 14.90 18.89
CA ASN A 162 4.82 15.58 18.95
C ASN A 162 4.79 16.93 18.22
N ASP A 163 5.51 17.92 18.74
CA ASP A 163 5.76 19.17 18.02
C ASP A 163 6.96 18.98 17.09
N ASN A 164 6.69 18.78 15.80
CA ASN A 164 7.72 18.51 14.78
C ASN A 164 8.76 19.65 14.70
N SER A 165 8.35 20.90 14.93
CA SER A 165 9.28 22.05 14.88
C SER A 165 10.23 22.03 16.07
N LEU A 166 9.70 21.74 17.26
CA LEU A 166 10.49 21.60 18.47
C LEU A 166 11.44 20.39 18.39
N VAL A 167 10.93 19.23 17.98
CA VAL A 167 11.73 18.01 17.81
C VAL A 167 12.87 18.25 16.82
N SER A 168 12.58 18.85 15.66
CA SER A 168 13.59 19.19 14.65
C SER A 168 14.64 20.15 15.20
N SER A 169 14.22 21.19 15.94
CA SER A 169 15.11 22.14 16.61
C SER A 169 16.06 21.46 17.60
N LEU A 170 15.53 20.56 18.45
CA LEU A 170 16.33 19.84 19.44
C LEU A 170 17.30 18.84 18.79
N ALA A 171 16.87 18.17 17.72
CA ALA A 171 17.71 17.24 16.97
C ALA A 171 18.84 17.95 16.20
N ALA A 172 18.59 19.14 15.67
CA ALA A 172 19.59 19.95 14.97
C ALA A 172 20.70 20.50 15.88
N GLN A 173 20.46 20.61 17.19
CA GLN A 173 21.45 21.08 18.18
C GLN A 173 22.47 20.00 18.59
N ARG A 174 22.34 18.78 18.05
CA ARG A 174 23.20 17.65 18.40
C ARG A 174 24.57 17.75 17.74
N LYS A 175 25.59 17.19 18.41
CA LYS A 175 26.99 17.16 17.92
C LYS A 175 27.08 16.53 16.52
N VAL A 176 26.31 15.48 16.29
CA VAL A 176 26.11 14.88 14.97
C VAL A 176 24.75 15.35 14.45
N PRO A 177 24.68 15.96 13.25
CA PRO A 177 23.40 16.35 12.66
C PRO A 177 22.42 15.18 12.62
N THR A 178 21.33 15.31 13.36
CA THR A 178 20.32 14.25 13.53
C THR A 178 18.98 14.73 12.98
N GLU A 179 18.36 13.94 12.12
CA GLU A 179 16.99 14.11 11.67
C GLU A 179 16.12 13.04 12.34
N ILE A 180 15.01 13.43 12.95
CA ILE A 180 13.99 12.50 13.43
C ILE A 180 12.86 12.51 12.40
N ILE A 181 12.48 11.32 11.92
CA ILE A 181 11.40 11.13 10.95
C ILE A 181 10.33 10.30 11.61
N PHE A 182 9.12 10.84 11.73
CA PHE A 182 7.99 10.09 12.27
C PHE A 182 7.45 9.08 11.25
N TYR A 183 6.90 7.95 11.70
CA TYR A 183 6.45 6.89 10.79
C TYR A 183 5.26 7.29 9.91
N ASP A 184 4.35 8.10 10.42
CA ASP A 184 3.23 8.66 9.66
C ASP A 184 3.72 9.71 8.64
N GLU A 185 4.74 10.49 8.98
CA GLU A 185 5.42 11.36 8.00
C GLU A 185 6.17 10.56 6.93
N LEU A 186 6.83 9.46 7.29
CA LEU A 186 7.46 8.55 6.33
C LEU A 186 6.43 7.99 5.36
N LEU A 187 5.28 7.53 5.86
CA LEU A 187 4.17 7.09 5.03
C LEU A 187 3.71 8.20 4.07
N ASN A 188 3.58 9.43 4.56
CA ASN A 188 3.22 10.59 3.72
C ASN A 188 4.29 10.91 2.67
N LYS A 189 5.59 10.81 3.00
CA LYS A 189 6.70 10.98 2.04
C LYS A 189 6.65 9.92 0.95
N LEU A 190 6.40 8.66 1.30
CA LEU A 190 6.24 7.55 0.35
C LEU A 190 5.03 7.80 -0.58
N ILE A 191 3.89 8.15 -0.01
CA ILE A 191 2.67 8.50 -0.76
C ILE A 191 2.93 9.66 -1.71
N LYS A 192 3.63 10.71 -1.25
CA LYS A 192 3.98 11.85 -2.09
C LYS A 192 4.89 11.44 -3.24
N ALA A 193 5.89 10.59 -3.01
CA ALA A 193 6.77 10.07 -4.06
C ALA A 193 5.98 9.26 -5.11
N TYR A 194 5.10 8.36 -4.67
CA TYR A 194 4.19 7.59 -5.54
C TYR A 194 3.25 8.48 -6.35
N SER A 195 2.86 9.61 -5.78
CA SER A 195 1.92 10.56 -6.39
C SER A 195 2.52 11.39 -7.53
N VAL A 196 3.84 11.61 -7.57
CA VAL A 196 4.46 12.51 -8.57
C VAL A 196 4.21 12.03 -10.01
N SER A 197 4.22 10.72 -10.23
CA SER A 197 4.01 10.10 -11.55
C SER A 197 2.52 9.96 -11.91
N ARG A 198 1.60 10.30 -11.00
CA ARG A 198 0.19 9.89 -11.10
C ARG A 198 -0.78 11.06 -10.90
N THR A 199 -1.87 11.07 -11.68
CA THR A 199 -2.95 12.08 -11.60
C THR A 199 -4.17 11.58 -10.85
N ASP A 200 -4.07 10.43 -10.17
CA ASP A 200 -5.19 9.66 -9.62
C ASP A 200 -5.21 9.53 -8.10
N ILE A 201 -4.57 10.50 -7.45
CA ILE A 201 -4.34 10.52 -6.01
C ILE A 201 -5.56 11.09 -5.27
N ALA A 202 -6.39 11.85 -5.97
CA ALA A 202 -7.54 12.57 -5.43
C ALA A 202 -8.86 11.87 -5.76
N SER A 203 -9.86 12.14 -4.92
CA SER A 203 -11.26 11.77 -5.15
C SER A 203 -11.84 12.56 -6.33
N ARG A 204 -12.01 11.88 -7.47
CA ARG A 204 -12.54 12.43 -8.72
C ARG A 204 -13.98 11.98 -8.94
N SER A 205 -14.79 12.80 -9.61
CA SER A 205 -16.20 12.49 -9.88
C SER A 205 -16.34 11.30 -10.84
N GLY A 206 -16.97 10.23 -10.39
CA GLY A 206 -17.09 9.01 -11.18
C GLY A 206 -17.58 7.85 -10.34
N TRP A 207 -17.08 6.65 -10.60
CA TRP A 207 -17.47 5.46 -9.86
C TRP A 207 -16.29 4.53 -9.57
N VAL A 208 -16.41 3.84 -8.44
CA VAL A 208 -15.54 2.72 -8.06
C VAL A 208 -16.41 1.52 -7.80
N PHE A 209 -15.99 0.36 -8.29
CA PHE A 209 -16.61 -0.92 -8.00
C PHE A 209 -15.55 -1.83 -7.40
N VAL A 210 -15.81 -2.30 -6.18
CA VAL A 210 -14.92 -3.23 -5.48
C VAL A 210 -15.61 -4.58 -5.35
N PHE A 211 -14.88 -5.63 -5.69
CA PHE A 211 -15.29 -7.02 -5.55
C PHE A 211 -14.27 -7.77 -4.72
N HIS A 212 -14.74 -8.42 -3.66
CA HIS A 212 -14.01 -9.45 -2.95
C HIS A 212 -14.61 -10.77 -3.40
N ILE A 213 -13.90 -11.50 -4.26
CA ILE A 213 -14.45 -12.69 -4.94
C ILE A 213 -13.45 -13.85 -4.95
N TYR A 214 -13.94 -15.08 -4.98
CA TYR A 214 -13.17 -16.26 -5.35
C TYR A 214 -13.84 -16.87 -6.58
N LEU A 215 -13.08 -17.06 -7.66
CA LEU A 215 -13.61 -17.59 -8.92
C LEU A 215 -13.42 -19.11 -8.96
N SER A 216 -14.45 -19.85 -9.35
CA SER A 216 -14.32 -21.29 -9.58
C SER A 216 -13.36 -21.56 -10.73
N HIS A 217 -12.54 -22.61 -10.61
CA HIS A 217 -11.64 -23.03 -11.69
C HIS A 217 -12.40 -23.48 -12.95
N GLN A 218 -13.60 -24.04 -12.77
CA GLN A 218 -14.45 -24.47 -13.87
C GLN A 218 -15.56 -23.44 -14.08
N GLN A 219 -15.52 -22.77 -15.23
CA GLN A 219 -16.58 -21.90 -15.68
C GLN A 219 -17.47 -22.63 -16.69
N PRO A 220 -18.77 -22.31 -16.75
CA PRO A 220 -19.73 -22.96 -17.66
C PRO A 220 -19.51 -22.65 -19.14
N ALA A 221 -18.78 -21.56 -19.45
CA ALA A 221 -18.47 -21.11 -20.80
C ALA A 221 -17.16 -20.30 -20.79
N ASP A 222 -16.59 -20.08 -21.98
CA ASP A 222 -15.38 -19.28 -22.16
C ASP A 222 -15.56 -17.84 -21.68
N ARG A 223 -16.76 -17.28 -21.89
CA ARG A 223 -17.16 -15.94 -21.45
C ARG A 223 -18.35 -16.04 -20.49
N VAL A 224 -18.16 -15.50 -19.30
CA VAL A 224 -19.18 -15.46 -18.24
C VAL A 224 -19.25 -14.08 -17.60
N VAL A 225 -20.40 -13.76 -17.01
CA VAL A 225 -20.69 -12.46 -16.40
C VAL A 225 -20.74 -12.59 -14.88
N ILE A 226 -20.01 -11.71 -14.22
CA ILE A 226 -19.96 -11.58 -12.77
C ILE A 226 -20.96 -10.51 -12.31
N ALA A 227 -20.98 -9.37 -13.01
CA ALA A 227 -21.90 -8.27 -12.71
C ALA A 227 -22.16 -7.37 -13.93
N GLU A 228 -23.34 -6.74 -13.97
CA GLU A 228 -23.63 -5.60 -14.85
C GLU A 228 -24.24 -4.45 -14.04
N TYR A 229 -23.84 -3.22 -14.36
CA TYR A 229 -24.37 -1.97 -13.81
C TYR A 229 -24.85 -1.07 -14.95
N GLY A 230 -25.97 -0.37 -14.77
CA GLY A 230 -26.47 0.63 -15.70
C GLY A 230 -27.44 0.09 -16.75
N GLY A 231 -27.53 0.81 -17.87
CA GLY A 231 -28.49 0.52 -18.93
C GLY A 231 -28.21 -0.77 -19.68
N LYS A 232 -29.20 -1.31 -20.41
CA LYS A 232 -29.09 -2.56 -21.16
C LYS A 232 -28.00 -2.51 -22.26
N ASP A 233 -27.99 -1.42 -23.03
CA ASP A 233 -27.17 -1.28 -24.24
C ASP A 233 -26.10 -0.18 -24.15
N LYS A 234 -26.33 0.87 -23.36
CA LYS A 234 -25.47 2.05 -23.22
C LYS A 234 -25.41 2.50 -21.77
N ASN A 235 -24.41 3.31 -21.43
CA ASN A 235 -24.13 3.69 -20.04
C ASN A 235 -24.07 2.45 -19.15
N LYS A 236 -23.26 1.47 -19.57
CA LYS A 236 -23.19 0.15 -18.96
C LYS A 236 -21.78 -0.15 -18.53
N VAL A 237 -21.63 -0.76 -17.35
CA VAL A 237 -20.39 -1.40 -16.91
C VAL A 237 -20.67 -2.89 -16.76
N SER A 238 -19.95 -3.72 -17.52
CA SER A 238 -20.00 -5.18 -17.42
C SER A 238 -18.68 -5.69 -16.84
N VAL A 239 -18.78 -6.59 -15.87
CA VAL A 239 -17.66 -7.31 -15.27
C VAL A 239 -17.76 -8.75 -15.72
N CYS A 240 -16.82 -9.19 -16.54
CA CYS A 240 -16.84 -10.51 -17.16
C CYS A 240 -15.52 -11.24 -16.92
N LEU A 241 -15.57 -12.57 -16.95
CA LEU A 241 -14.38 -13.42 -17.07
C LEU A 241 -14.41 -14.05 -18.45
N GLU A 242 -13.34 -13.87 -19.22
CA GLU A 242 -13.22 -14.43 -20.57
C GLU A 242 -11.86 -15.13 -20.70
N ASN A 243 -11.85 -16.45 -20.90
CA ASN A 243 -10.63 -17.24 -21.03
C ASN A 243 -9.60 -17.01 -19.89
N GLY A 244 -10.08 -16.83 -18.66
CA GLY A 244 -9.23 -16.56 -17.49
C GLY A 244 -8.79 -15.10 -17.33
N ILE A 245 -9.23 -14.21 -18.22
CA ILE A 245 -8.97 -12.77 -18.18
C ILE A 245 -10.18 -12.07 -17.58
N LEU A 246 -9.97 -11.30 -16.51
CA LEU A 246 -11.00 -10.45 -15.92
C LEU A 246 -11.11 -9.18 -16.76
N ILE A 247 -12.32 -8.90 -17.26
CA ILE A 247 -12.60 -7.78 -18.16
C ILE A 247 -13.63 -6.85 -17.51
N PHE A 248 -13.27 -5.58 -17.38
CA PHE A 248 -14.20 -4.48 -17.10
C PHE A 248 -14.49 -3.74 -18.39
N LYS A 249 -15.68 -3.95 -18.94
CA LYS A 249 -16.14 -3.31 -20.18
C LYS A 249 -17.13 -2.22 -19.86
N CYS A 250 -16.82 -1.01 -20.29
CA CYS A 250 -17.70 0.15 -20.24
C CYS A 250 -18.24 0.45 -21.64
N ILE A 251 -19.55 0.62 -21.77
CA ILE A 251 -20.19 1.14 -22.98
C ILE A 251 -20.76 2.50 -22.63
N ASP A 252 -20.20 3.56 -23.23
CA ASP A 252 -20.60 4.93 -22.95
C ASP A 252 -21.92 5.31 -23.65
N SER A 253 -22.40 6.54 -23.41
CA SER A 253 -23.64 7.06 -24.00
C SER A 253 -23.60 7.21 -25.53
N GLU A 254 -22.41 7.14 -26.13
CA GLU A 254 -22.17 7.17 -27.58
C GLU A 254 -21.97 5.76 -28.16
N ASN A 255 -22.23 4.70 -27.39
CA ASN A 255 -21.98 3.30 -27.74
C ASN A 255 -20.50 2.95 -28.00
N LYS A 256 -19.55 3.76 -27.52
CA LYS A 256 -18.14 3.40 -27.59
C LYS A 256 -17.79 2.47 -26.43
N SER A 257 -17.03 1.42 -26.77
CA SER A 257 -16.56 0.43 -25.82
C SER A 257 -15.18 0.82 -25.29
N HIS A 258 -15.01 0.77 -23.97
CA HIS A 258 -13.75 0.97 -23.28
C HIS A 258 -13.54 -0.23 -22.34
N CYS A 259 -12.46 -0.98 -22.53
CA CYS A 259 -12.18 -2.18 -21.73
C CYS A 259 -10.93 -1.97 -20.89
N LEU A 260 -10.91 -2.49 -19.67
CA LEU A 260 -9.67 -2.80 -18.94
C LEU A 260 -9.62 -4.29 -18.64
N GLU A 261 -8.44 -4.88 -18.69
CA GLU A 261 -8.23 -6.32 -18.63
C GLU A 261 -7.12 -6.67 -17.63
N SER A 262 -7.28 -7.78 -16.92
CA SER A 262 -6.26 -8.28 -16.02
C SER A 262 -6.26 -9.81 -16.01
N PRO A 263 -5.10 -10.46 -16.23
CA PRO A 263 -5.00 -11.91 -16.09
C PRO A 263 -5.09 -12.29 -14.60
N LEU A 264 -5.77 -13.41 -14.32
CA LEU A 264 -5.90 -13.92 -12.96
C LEU A 264 -4.89 -15.04 -12.72
N ASP A 265 -3.64 -14.65 -12.45
CA ASP A 265 -2.50 -15.58 -12.39
C ASP A 265 -2.42 -16.42 -11.10
N LYS A 266 -3.26 -16.14 -10.10
CA LYS A 266 -3.18 -16.75 -8.76
C LYS A 266 -4.47 -17.45 -8.40
N LEU A 267 -4.36 -18.70 -7.95
CA LEU A 267 -5.47 -19.41 -7.32
C LEU A 267 -5.77 -18.74 -5.96
N GLY A 268 -7.04 -18.51 -5.65
CA GLY A 268 -7.46 -17.98 -4.35
C GLY A 268 -8.43 -16.79 -4.43
N PRO A 269 -8.77 -16.19 -3.29
CA PRO A 269 -9.59 -14.98 -3.26
C PRO A 269 -8.87 -13.81 -3.93
N HIS A 270 -9.63 -13.01 -4.66
CA HIS A 270 -9.21 -11.81 -5.33
C HIS A 270 -9.90 -10.58 -4.77
N TYR A 271 -9.09 -9.56 -4.52
CA TYR A 271 -9.56 -8.18 -4.41
C TYR A 271 -9.50 -7.55 -5.79
N VAL A 272 -10.64 -7.07 -6.30
CA VAL A 272 -10.73 -6.40 -7.59
C VAL A 272 -11.31 -5.02 -7.35
N ARG A 273 -10.60 -3.97 -7.79
CA ARG A 273 -11.08 -2.60 -7.77
C ARG A 273 -11.00 -2.03 -9.18
N PHE A 274 -12.16 -1.66 -9.72
CA PHE A 274 -12.25 -0.90 -10.95
C PHE A 274 -12.72 0.51 -10.63
N GLU A 275 -12.08 1.50 -11.22
CA GLU A 275 -12.37 2.91 -11.00
C GLU A 275 -12.49 3.61 -12.35
N PHE A 276 -13.41 4.56 -12.47
CA PHE A 276 -13.38 5.54 -13.55
C PHE A 276 -13.81 6.93 -13.08
N SER A 277 -13.37 7.96 -13.82
CA SER A 277 -13.80 9.35 -13.63
C SER A 277 -14.33 9.96 -14.93
N ASN A 278 -15.32 10.84 -14.78
CA ASN A 278 -15.93 11.64 -15.85
C ASN A 278 -15.94 13.14 -15.51
N ASP A 279 -14.78 13.70 -15.16
CA ASP A 279 -14.66 15.10 -14.81
C ASP A 279 -14.03 15.96 -15.93
N SER A 280 -13.68 17.21 -15.60
CA SER A 280 -13.01 18.15 -16.51
C SER A 280 -11.57 17.77 -16.84
N ASP A 281 -10.93 16.94 -16.02
CA ASP A 281 -9.51 16.60 -16.13
C ASP A 281 -9.27 15.45 -17.13
N GLY A 282 -10.36 14.93 -17.70
CA GLY A 282 -10.37 13.91 -18.75
C GLY A 282 -10.60 12.51 -18.21
N ILE A 283 -10.35 11.50 -19.05
CA ILE A 283 -10.58 10.09 -18.72
C ILE A 283 -9.56 9.64 -17.67
N TYR A 284 -10.10 8.96 -16.67
CA TYR A 284 -9.36 8.09 -15.78
C TYR A 284 -10.11 6.77 -15.74
N MET A 285 -9.42 5.66 -15.99
CA MET A 285 -9.91 4.31 -15.72
C MET A 285 -8.74 3.50 -15.15
N SER A 286 -8.94 2.82 -14.02
CA SER A 286 -7.91 1.95 -13.42
C SER A 286 -8.54 0.62 -13.02
N LEU A 287 -7.81 -0.46 -13.29
CA LEU A 287 -8.14 -1.81 -12.85
C LEU A 287 -7.02 -2.31 -11.95
N ASN A 288 -7.37 -2.63 -10.71
CA ASN A 288 -6.47 -3.18 -9.72
C ASN A 288 -6.93 -4.58 -9.32
N VAL A 289 -6.01 -5.53 -9.29
CA VAL A 289 -6.23 -6.89 -8.80
C VAL A 289 -5.22 -7.19 -7.71
N ASN A 290 -5.69 -7.65 -6.55
CA ASN A 290 -4.88 -7.96 -5.37
C ASN A 290 -3.92 -6.83 -4.97
N ASN A 291 -4.45 -5.60 -5.05
CA ASN A 291 -3.75 -4.35 -4.74
C ASN A 291 -2.56 -4.05 -5.66
N ILE A 292 -2.53 -4.62 -6.85
CA ILE A 292 -1.59 -4.27 -7.91
C ILE A 292 -2.39 -3.67 -9.05
N GLU A 293 -1.93 -2.54 -9.57
CA GLU A 293 -2.53 -1.93 -10.75
C GLU A 293 -2.20 -2.78 -11.98
N SER A 294 -3.23 -3.36 -12.58
CA SER A 294 -3.10 -4.18 -13.79
C SER A 294 -3.14 -3.33 -15.05
N GLU A 295 -4.04 -2.34 -15.09
CA GLU A 295 -4.16 -1.43 -16.23
C GLU A 295 -4.60 -0.04 -15.78
N LEU A 296 -4.08 0.98 -16.46
CA LEU A 296 -4.38 2.39 -16.22
C LEU A 296 -4.54 3.13 -17.56
N LYS A 297 -5.69 3.79 -17.73
CA LYS A 297 -5.98 4.67 -18.86
C LYS A 297 -6.22 6.08 -18.37
N ILE A 298 -5.34 7.00 -18.76
CA ILE A 298 -5.44 8.43 -18.45
C ILE A 298 -5.31 9.22 -19.75
N GLY A 299 -6.13 10.25 -19.93
CA GLY A 299 -6.03 11.14 -21.08
C GLY A 299 -6.99 12.32 -21.02
N LYS A 300 -6.87 13.24 -21.97
CA LYS A 300 -7.70 14.47 -22.01
C LYS A 300 -9.13 14.26 -22.55
N LYS A 301 -9.39 13.13 -23.20
CA LYS A 301 -10.73 12.81 -23.72
C LYS A 301 -11.65 12.51 -22.54
N LYS A 302 -12.89 13.00 -22.56
CA LYS A 302 -13.89 12.64 -21.54
C LYS A 302 -14.49 11.27 -21.86
N LEU A 303 -14.80 10.53 -20.80
CA LEU A 303 -15.60 9.32 -20.86
C LEU A 303 -17.06 9.73 -20.59
N ASN A 304 -17.95 9.55 -21.57
CA ASN A 304 -19.36 9.96 -21.45
C ASN A 304 -20.20 8.79 -20.87
N LEU A 305 -19.81 8.28 -19.69
CA LEU A 305 -20.33 7.05 -19.10
C LEU A 305 -21.05 7.31 -17.77
N ASP A 306 -22.37 7.36 -17.76
CA ASP A 306 -23.14 7.57 -16.50
C ASP A 306 -24.02 6.36 -16.20
N PRO A 307 -23.46 5.28 -15.62
CA PRO A 307 -24.20 4.06 -15.37
C PRO A 307 -25.16 4.30 -14.20
N ASP A 308 -26.43 4.02 -14.44
CA ASP A 308 -27.43 4.03 -13.38
C ASP A 308 -27.24 2.77 -12.50
N ILE A 309 -26.58 2.97 -11.35
CA ILE A 309 -26.24 1.90 -10.41
C ILE A 309 -27.47 1.30 -9.70
N ASP A 310 -28.66 1.88 -9.87
CA ASP A 310 -29.90 1.25 -9.41
C ASP A 310 -30.30 0.07 -10.31
N TYR A 311 -29.82 0.03 -11.56
CA TYR A 311 -29.87 -1.16 -12.40
C TYR A 311 -28.60 -1.98 -12.22
N LEU A 312 -28.69 -3.01 -11.39
CA LEU A 312 -27.58 -3.87 -11.02
C LEU A 312 -27.98 -5.33 -11.07
N THR A 313 -27.17 -6.15 -11.75
CA THR A 313 -27.29 -7.61 -11.76
C THR A 313 -25.96 -8.22 -11.31
N PHE A 314 -26.00 -9.18 -10.38
CA PHE A 314 -24.86 -10.03 -10.03
C PHE A 314 -25.13 -11.46 -10.45
N GLY A 315 -24.09 -12.17 -10.87
CA GLY A 315 -24.18 -13.59 -11.20
C GLY A 315 -24.65 -13.89 -12.61
N ALA A 316 -25.02 -12.89 -13.40
CA ALA A 316 -25.49 -13.04 -14.77
C ALA A 316 -25.40 -11.70 -15.54
N ASP A 317 -25.66 -11.74 -16.84
CA ASP A 317 -25.99 -10.56 -17.62
C ASP A 317 -27.38 -10.00 -17.24
N SER A 318 -27.71 -8.81 -17.73
CA SER A 318 -28.99 -8.12 -17.54
C SER A 318 -30.23 -8.88 -18.03
N THR A 319 -30.05 -10.03 -18.70
CA THR A 319 -31.13 -10.94 -19.09
C THR A 319 -31.22 -12.20 -18.22
N GLY A 320 -30.36 -12.32 -17.19
CA GLY A 320 -30.30 -13.48 -16.31
C GLY A 320 -29.51 -14.66 -16.89
N ASN A 321 -28.72 -14.44 -17.95
CA ASN A 321 -27.98 -15.50 -18.64
C ASN A 321 -26.46 -15.36 -18.45
N ASN A 322 -25.70 -16.35 -18.94
CA ASN A 322 -24.23 -16.34 -18.99
C ASN A 322 -23.54 -16.14 -17.63
N GLY A 323 -24.13 -16.67 -16.56
CA GLY A 323 -23.61 -16.48 -15.22
C GLY A 323 -22.28 -17.17 -14.94
N ALA A 324 -21.41 -16.49 -14.20
CA ALA A 324 -20.15 -17.04 -13.72
C ALA A 324 -20.36 -17.95 -12.49
N HIS A 325 -19.49 -18.96 -12.32
CA HIS A 325 -19.40 -19.70 -11.04
C HIS A 325 -18.36 -19.04 -10.13
N PHE A 326 -18.82 -18.39 -9.06
CA PHE A 326 -17.94 -17.68 -8.12
C PHE A 326 -18.55 -17.54 -6.73
N TYR A 327 -17.71 -17.10 -5.79
CA TYR A 327 -18.07 -16.85 -4.41
C TYR A 327 -17.81 -15.38 -4.12
N MET A 328 -18.84 -14.66 -3.68
CA MET A 328 -18.74 -13.24 -3.35
C MET A 328 -18.69 -13.07 -1.84
N PHE A 329 -17.62 -12.45 -1.35
CA PHE A 329 -17.49 -12.07 0.06
C PHE A 329 -18.10 -10.69 0.31
N THR A 330 -17.82 -9.76 -0.59
CA THR A 330 -18.25 -8.36 -0.50
C THR A 330 -18.30 -7.77 -1.89
N ASN A 331 -19.29 -6.92 -2.14
CA ASN A 331 -19.25 -5.94 -3.20
C ASN A 331 -19.71 -4.60 -2.65
N TYR A 332 -19.11 -3.52 -3.12
CA TYR A 332 -19.63 -2.17 -2.90
C TYR A 332 -19.20 -1.25 -4.03
N ALA A 333 -19.97 -0.18 -4.19
CA ALA A 333 -19.69 0.90 -5.12
C ALA A 333 -19.54 2.23 -4.37
N VAL A 334 -18.66 3.10 -4.87
CA VAL A 334 -18.47 4.46 -4.38
C VAL A 334 -18.66 5.42 -5.54
N ASN A 335 -19.40 6.51 -5.34
CA ASN A 335 -19.74 7.50 -6.37
C ASN A 335 -18.63 8.54 -6.63
N ARG A 336 -17.37 8.10 -6.52
CA ARG A 336 -16.14 8.82 -6.82
C ARG A 336 -14.97 7.85 -6.81
N THR A 337 -13.86 8.22 -7.46
CA THR A 337 -12.59 7.47 -7.32
C THR A 337 -12.14 7.48 -5.87
N MET A 338 -11.46 6.42 -5.44
CA MET A 338 -10.93 6.33 -4.09
C MET A 338 -9.69 7.22 -3.95
N ASP A 339 -9.52 7.84 -2.80
CA ASP A 339 -8.21 8.39 -2.42
C ASP A 339 -7.25 7.28 -1.96
N ILE A 340 -5.97 7.60 -1.77
CA ILE A 340 -4.97 6.60 -1.36
C ILE A 340 -5.33 5.93 -0.04
N LYS A 341 -5.84 6.68 0.95
CA LYS A 341 -6.17 6.10 2.25
C LYS A 341 -7.28 5.07 2.12
N GLU A 342 -8.32 5.39 1.34
CA GLU A 342 -9.41 4.47 1.04
C GLU A 342 -8.93 3.25 0.28
N LYS A 343 -8.04 3.42 -0.72
CA LYS A 343 -7.44 2.30 -1.47
C LYS A 343 -6.73 1.32 -0.53
N LEU A 344 -5.93 1.84 0.42
CA LEU A 344 -5.21 1.04 1.42
C LEU A 344 -6.17 0.36 2.40
N ASP A 345 -7.12 1.12 2.95
CA ASP A 345 -8.08 0.63 3.94
C ASP A 345 -9.00 -0.46 3.36
N SER A 346 -9.40 -0.29 2.10
CA SER A 346 -10.22 -1.20 1.29
C SER A 346 -9.53 -2.56 1.13
N TYR A 347 -8.27 -2.57 0.69
CA TYR A 347 -7.52 -3.82 0.54
C TYR A 347 -7.17 -4.46 1.89
N TYR A 348 -6.88 -3.66 2.91
CA TYR A 348 -6.67 -4.16 4.27
C TYR A 348 -7.93 -4.88 4.80
N HIS A 349 -9.11 -4.31 4.58
CA HIS A 349 -10.38 -4.94 4.95
C HIS A 349 -10.56 -6.29 4.23
N PHE A 350 -10.23 -6.37 2.94
CA PHE A 350 -10.23 -7.64 2.21
C PHE A 350 -9.31 -8.67 2.87
N LYS A 351 -8.05 -8.33 3.17
CA LYS A 351 -7.08 -9.26 3.75
C LYS A 351 -7.54 -9.81 5.10
N LYS A 352 -8.13 -8.98 5.96
CA LYS A 352 -8.77 -9.45 7.20
C LYS A 352 -9.93 -10.40 6.92
N LYS A 353 -10.84 -10.01 6.03
CA LYS A 353 -12.06 -10.77 5.74
C LYS A 353 -11.78 -12.17 5.22
N ILE A 354 -10.75 -12.35 4.39
CA ILE A 354 -10.39 -13.67 3.83
C ILE A 354 -9.55 -14.53 4.78
N GLY A 355 -8.88 -13.91 5.75
CA GLY A 355 -8.05 -14.61 6.75
C GLY A 355 -8.83 -15.17 7.94
N GLU A 356 -10.08 -14.75 8.10
CA GLU A 356 -10.97 -15.16 9.19
C GLU A 356 -12.08 -16.08 8.69
N ALA A 357 -12.66 -16.88 9.59
CA ALA A 357 -13.85 -17.65 9.28
C ALA A 357 -15.01 -16.69 8.95
N ASN A 358 -15.59 -16.82 7.77
CA ASN A 358 -16.62 -15.89 7.28
C ASN A 358 -17.70 -16.62 6.48
N THR A 359 -18.72 -15.89 6.06
CA THR A 359 -19.72 -16.37 5.10
C THR A 359 -19.52 -15.68 3.75
N CYS A 360 -19.73 -16.41 2.66
CA CYS A 360 -19.78 -15.88 1.31
C CYS A 360 -21.03 -16.37 0.58
N LEU A 361 -21.39 -15.70 -0.52
CA LEU A 361 -22.47 -16.10 -1.41
C LEU A 361 -21.89 -16.84 -2.62
N GLU A 362 -22.26 -18.11 -2.79
CA GLU A 362 -21.96 -18.90 -3.97
C GLU A 362 -22.99 -18.62 -5.07
N PHE A 363 -22.51 -18.06 -6.17
CA PHE A 363 -23.24 -17.94 -7.43
C PHE A 363 -22.84 -19.11 -8.32
N LYS A 364 -23.78 -20.01 -8.58
CA LYS A 364 -23.64 -21.02 -9.64
C LYS A 364 -24.03 -20.39 -10.99
N PRO A 365 -23.75 -21.05 -12.13
CA PRO A 365 -24.02 -20.49 -13.46
C PRO A 365 -25.44 -19.95 -13.70
N GLN A 366 -26.44 -20.54 -13.05
CA GLN A 366 -27.84 -20.12 -13.14
C GLN A 366 -28.28 -19.18 -12.01
N HIS A 367 -27.43 -18.95 -11.00
CA HIS A 367 -27.79 -18.10 -9.86
C HIS A 367 -27.48 -16.64 -10.17
N PHE A 368 -28.43 -15.76 -9.89
CA PHE A 368 -28.22 -14.33 -10.03
C PHE A 368 -29.09 -13.56 -9.05
N MET A 369 -28.73 -12.31 -8.80
CA MET A 369 -29.59 -11.36 -8.09
C MET A 369 -29.70 -10.06 -8.87
N VAL A 370 -30.88 -9.47 -8.86
CA VAL A 370 -31.17 -8.20 -9.53
C VAL A 370 -31.59 -7.18 -8.49
N ARG A 371 -31.14 -5.94 -8.66
CA ARG A 371 -31.60 -4.83 -7.84
C ARG A 371 -32.98 -4.40 -8.28
N GLN A 372 -33.93 -4.46 -7.37
CA GLN A 372 -35.31 -4.04 -7.60
C GLN A 372 -35.44 -2.52 -7.39
N SER A 373 -36.56 -1.95 -7.83
CA SER A 373 -36.91 -0.54 -7.62
C SER A 373 -36.99 -0.14 -6.14
N SER A 374 -37.18 -1.11 -5.23
CA SER A 374 -37.10 -0.92 -3.78
C SER A 374 -35.67 -0.67 -3.27
N GLY A 375 -34.67 -0.79 -4.15
CA GLY A 375 -33.25 -0.70 -3.83
C GLY A 375 -32.65 -2.00 -3.30
N HIS A 376 -33.47 -3.01 -2.98
CA HIS A 376 -33.02 -4.32 -2.51
C HIS A 376 -32.51 -5.19 -3.65
N LEU A 377 -31.41 -5.88 -3.41
CA LEU A 377 -30.86 -6.90 -4.27
C LEU A 377 -31.54 -8.24 -3.93
N VAL A 378 -32.38 -8.75 -4.83
CA VAL A 378 -33.18 -9.96 -4.59
C VAL A 378 -33.20 -10.86 -5.80
N GLN A 379 -33.55 -12.12 -5.54
CA GLN A 379 -33.96 -13.09 -6.54
C GLN A 379 -35.22 -13.74 -5.99
N GLU A 380 -36.32 -13.69 -6.74
CA GLU A 380 -37.62 -14.17 -6.24
C GLU A 380 -37.70 -15.69 -6.34
N GLU A 381 -37.08 -16.28 -7.35
CA GLU A 381 -37.10 -17.72 -7.57
C GLU A 381 -36.04 -18.42 -6.72
N ASP A 382 -36.49 -19.26 -5.78
CA ASP A 382 -35.60 -19.97 -4.84
C ASP A 382 -34.50 -20.78 -5.54
N VAL A 383 -34.80 -21.37 -6.70
CA VAL A 383 -33.86 -22.19 -7.47
C VAL A 383 -32.75 -21.38 -8.15
N LEU A 384 -32.94 -20.07 -8.28
CA LEU A 384 -31.98 -19.13 -8.88
C LEU A 384 -31.23 -18.32 -7.81
N LYS A 385 -31.54 -18.51 -6.52
CA LYS A 385 -30.88 -17.77 -5.42
C LYS A 385 -29.44 -18.24 -5.21
N PRO A 386 -28.49 -17.33 -4.94
CA PRO A 386 -27.16 -17.71 -4.50
C PRO A 386 -27.21 -18.42 -3.14
N ILE A 387 -26.25 -19.31 -2.91
CA ILE A 387 -26.21 -20.16 -1.71
C ILE A 387 -25.23 -19.55 -0.71
N THR A 388 -25.62 -19.42 0.56
CA THR A 388 -24.69 -19.01 1.62
C THR A 388 -23.73 -20.15 1.95
N ARG A 389 -22.43 -19.87 1.99
CA ARG A 389 -21.35 -20.82 2.29
C ARG A 389 -20.46 -20.30 3.40
N ASN A 390 -19.90 -21.23 4.18
CA ASN A 390 -18.84 -20.91 5.14
C ASN A 390 -17.47 -20.87 4.43
N TRP A 391 -16.63 -19.95 4.85
CA TRP A 391 -15.26 -19.74 4.40
C TRP A 391 -14.28 -19.93 5.58
N PRO A 392 -13.09 -20.53 5.39
CA PRO A 392 -12.59 -21.11 4.15
C PRO A 392 -13.40 -22.34 3.71
N LEU A 393 -13.50 -22.52 2.39
CA LEU A 393 -14.16 -23.68 1.80
C LEU A 393 -13.27 -24.91 2.03
N TRP A 394 -13.75 -25.85 2.85
CA TRP A 394 -13.02 -27.06 3.27
C TRP A 394 -12.53 -27.90 2.08
N SER A 395 -13.23 -27.85 0.95
CA SER A 395 -12.89 -28.53 -0.29
C SER A 395 -11.62 -28.02 -0.97
N PHE A 396 -11.09 -26.85 -0.58
CA PHE A 396 -9.89 -26.25 -1.17
C PHE A 396 -8.68 -26.23 -0.21
N MET A 397 -8.81 -26.84 0.98
CA MET A 397 -7.72 -26.97 1.96
C MET A 397 -7.03 -28.34 1.94
N ASN A 398 -7.42 -29.25 1.04
CA ASN A 398 -6.86 -30.58 0.87
C ASN A 398 -6.19 -30.77 -0.49
#